data_AF-A0A7W1UQC2-F1
#
_entry.id   AF-A0A7W1UQC2-F1
#
_cell.length_a   1.000
_cell.length_b   1.000
_cell.length_c   1.000
_cell.angle_alpha   90.00
_cell.angle_beta   90.00
_cell.angle_gamma   90.00
#
_symmetry.space_group_name_H-M   'P 1'
#
loop_
_entity.id
_entity.type
_entity.pdbx_description
1 polymer ?
#
loop_
_entity_poly.entity_id
_entity_poly.type
_entity_poly.pdbx_seq_one_letter_code
_entity_poly.pdbx_strand_id
1 'polypeptide(L)'
;MLKRFILLIAFAALFSSKTNASHLMGGEITWDCVGGGQYVFTMKLYRDCNGIATSSIVSLSVWNHPTVFSIPLNLISQTDISPSCNSGGPGISCAGAQAQPGWPLSASPVAGAVQETVFQSAPLTLPGVPSGLGWIFTYDDCCRNGSISNLQTAGAYGFTLRAAMYSYNGQNANPCFDSSPKFLENPSSVICVGYPFTYNHNAFDPELDSLSYSWADPLDDFNPVYNPPLDPISIPFAPGYSAVSPLPGVIQNPANVPATINAATGEISFTSFTQGNFVTVVKVEA
;
A
#
# COMPACT_ATOMS: atom_id res chain seq x y z
N MET A 1 -48.15 -13.87 9.92
CA MET A 1 -46.90 -13.77 9.13
C MET A 1 -45.96 -12.66 9.62
N LEU A 2 -46.48 -11.48 9.98
CA LEU A 2 -45.66 -10.33 10.42
C LEU A 2 -44.71 -10.60 11.62
N LYS A 3 -45.14 -11.37 12.63
CA LYS A 3 -44.28 -11.76 13.78
C LYS A 3 -43.05 -12.59 13.38
N ARG A 4 -43.15 -13.42 12.33
CA ARG A 4 -42.02 -14.23 11.83
C ARG A 4 -41.00 -13.37 11.08
N PHE A 5 -41.46 -12.32 10.38
CA PHE A 5 -40.59 -11.33 9.74
C PHE A 5 -39.82 -10.47 10.74
N ILE A 6 -40.46 -10.06 11.84
CA ILE A 6 -39.80 -9.29 12.92
C ILE A 6 -38.71 -10.12 13.59
N LEU A 7 -38.95 -11.41 13.84
CA LEU A 7 -37.93 -12.32 14.40
C LEU A 7 -36.76 -12.55 13.43
N LEU A 8 -36.99 -12.63 12.13
CA LEU A 8 -35.93 -12.74 11.11
C LEU A 8 -35.07 -11.47 11.04
N ILE A 9 -35.67 -10.28 11.11
CA ILE A 9 -34.93 -9.00 11.13
C ILE A 9 -34.15 -8.83 12.44
N ALA A 10 -34.75 -9.20 13.58
CA ALA A 10 -34.06 -9.17 14.87
C ALA A 10 -32.90 -10.18 14.93
N PHE A 11 -33.04 -11.35 14.31
CA PHE A 11 -31.97 -12.34 14.21
C PHE A 11 -30.85 -11.86 13.28
N ALA A 12 -31.17 -11.22 12.15
CA ALA A 12 -30.17 -10.61 11.26
C ALA A 12 -29.39 -9.46 11.92
N ALA A 13 -30.04 -8.67 12.78
CA ALA A 13 -29.39 -7.60 13.54
C ALA A 13 -28.41 -8.12 14.62
N LEU A 14 -28.56 -9.37 15.08
CA LEU A 14 -27.68 -10.01 16.06
C LEU A 14 -26.37 -10.55 15.45
N PHE A 15 -26.27 -10.62 14.11
CA PHE A 15 -25.05 -11.00 13.37
C PHE A 15 -24.34 -9.81 12.72
N SER A 16 -24.59 -8.59 13.19
CA SER A 16 -23.86 -7.41 12.72
C SER A 16 -22.43 -7.43 13.26
N SER A 17 -21.51 -8.05 12.53
CA SER A 17 -20.08 -7.90 12.76
C SER A 17 -19.72 -6.45 12.49
N LYS A 18 -19.05 -5.80 13.46
CA LYS A 18 -18.44 -4.50 13.22
C LYS A 18 -17.31 -4.70 12.21
N THR A 19 -17.56 -4.40 10.94
CA THR A 19 -16.51 -4.28 9.93
C THR A 19 -15.73 -3.00 10.23
N ASN A 20 -14.63 -3.10 10.95
CA ASN A 20 -13.71 -1.99 11.08
C ASN A 20 -12.91 -1.94 9.78
N ALA A 21 -13.21 -0.98 8.90
CA ALA A 21 -12.36 -0.73 7.75
C ALA A 21 -10.98 -0.27 8.27
N SER A 22 -9.92 -0.98 7.93
CA SER A 22 -8.58 -0.42 8.07
C SER A 22 -8.42 0.65 7.00
N HIS A 23 -7.63 1.68 7.31
CA HIS A 23 -7.50 2.85 6.45
C HIS A 23 -6.12 2.87 5.80
N LEU A 24 -5.59 1.69 5.46
CA LEU A 24 -4.34 1.58 4.72
C LEU A 24 -4.52 2.18 3.33
N MET A 25 -3.61 3.08 2.97
CA MET A 25 -3.58 3.77 1.69
C MET A 25 -2.54 3.15 0.76
N GLY A 26 -1.47 2.61 1.32
CA GLY A 26 -0.34 2.07 0.57
C GLY A 26 0.84 1.77 1.47
N GLY A 27 1.97 1.44 0.86
CA GLY A 27 3.21 1.18 1.57
C GLY A 27 4.23 0.49 0.67
N GLU A 28 5.35 0.14 1.27
CA GLU A 28 6.49 -0.46 0.60
C GLU A 28 7.25 -1.37 1.56
N ILE A 29 7.90 -2.39 1.01
CA ILE A 29 8.80 -3.29 1.73
C ILE A 29 10.15 -3.20 1.04
N THR A 30 11.19 -2.90 1.81
CA THR A 30 12.58 -2.81 1.35
C THR A 30 13.48 -3.64 2.27
N TRP A 31 14.68 -3.97 1.81
CA TRP A 31 15.72 -4.56 2.66
C TRP A 31 17.10 -3.97 2.34
N ASP A 32 17.95 -3.96 3.36
CA ASP A 32 19.36 -3.58 3.27
C ASP A 32 20.25 -4.78 3.54
N CYS A 33 21.24 -5.04 2.68
CA CYS A 33 22.36 -5.90 3.03
C CYS A 33 23.33 -5.14 3.94
N VAL A 34 23.37 -5.49 5.23
CA VAL A 34 24.20 -4.79 6.24
C VAL A 34 25.55 -5.47 6.49
N GLY A 35 25.92 -6.42 5.62
CA GLY A 35 27.14 -7.21 5.72
C GLY A 35 27.05 -8.38 6.70
N GLY A 36 28.02 -9.30 6.61
CA GLY A 36 28.11 -10.45 7.51
C GLY A 36 26.95 -11.45 7.38
N GLY A 37 26.29 -11.50 6.22
CA GLY A 37 25.17 -12.41 5.95
C GLY A 37 23.81 -11.87 6.39
N GLN A 38 23.75 -10.62 6.83
CA GLN A 38 22.57 -10.08 7.49
C GLN A 38 21.82 -9.07 6.62
N TYR A 39 20.50 -9.17 6.69
CA TYR A 39 19.56 -8.25 6.08
C TYR A 39 18.77 -7.53 7.16
N VAL A 40 18.43 -6.27 6.89
CA VAL A 40 17.48 -5.49 7.69
C VAL A 40 16.30 -5.12 6.80
N PHE A 41 15.11 -5.59 7.16
CA PHE A 41 13.89 -5.28 6.43
C PHE A 41 13.24 -4.04 6.99
N THR A 42 12.78 -3.16 6.11
CA THR A 42 11.98 -1.99 6.45
C THR A 42 10.65 -2.07 5.73
N MET A 43 9.57 -1.79 6.46
CA MET A 43 8.25 -1.62 5.88
C MET A 43 7.74 -0.23 6.23
N LYS A 44 7.37 0.56 5.23
CA LYS A 44 6.61 1.79 5.45
C LYS A 44 5.15 1.53 5.12
N LEU A 45 4.26 1.92 6.01
CA LEU A 45 2.81 1.88 5.81
C LEU A 45 2.24 3.29 5.85
N TYR A 46 1.46 3.62 4.82
CA TYR A 46 0.72 4.86 4.72
C TYR A 46 -0.73 4.60 5.07
N ARG A 47 -1.27 5.38 6.01
CA ARG A 47 -2.67 5.26 6.43
C ARG A 47 -3.39 6.60 6.39
N ASP A 48 -4.67 6.54 6.09
CA ASP A 48 -5.61 7.64 6.27
C ASP A 48 -5.93 7.76 7.77
N CYS A 49 -5.68 8.94 8.32
CA CYS A 49 -5.80 9.24 9.74
C CYS A 49 -7.23 9.28 10.27
N ASN A 50 -8.23 9.28 9.37
CA ASN A 50 -9.63 9.10 9.72
C ASN A 50 -9.92 7.69 10.26
N GLY A 51 -9.06 6.73 9.95
CA GLY A 51 -9.23 5.34 10.38
C GLY A 51 -8.53 4.92 11.66
N ILE A 52 -8.64 3.62 11.90
CA ILE A 52 -7.97 2.94 13.00
C ILE A 52 -6.45 3.07 12.89
N ALA A 53 -5.78 3.16 14.04
CA ALA A 53 -4.33 3.13 14.11
C ALA A 53 -3.79 1.74 13.75
N THR A 54 -2.62 1.69 13.14
CA THR A 54 -1.88 0.46 12.87
C THR A 54 -1.42 -0.20 14.18
N SER A 55 -1.35 -1.53 14.20
CA SER A 55 -0.71 -2.28 15.29
C SER A 55 0.75 -1.83 15.47
N SER A 56 1.24 -1.82 16.72
CA SER A 56 2.64 -1.53 17.04
C SER A 56 3.57 -2.72 16.81
N ILE A 57 3.01 -3.93 16.60
CA ILE A 57 3.76 -5.15 16.29
C ILE A 57 3.17 -5.74 15.02
N VAL A 58 4.02 -5.86 14.00
CA VAL A 58 3.69 -6.43 12.70
C VAL A 58 4.83 -7.34 12.25
N SER A 59 4.53 -8.30 11.37
CA SER A 59 5.52 -9.19 10.80
C SER A 59 5.29 -9.30 9.29
N LEU A 60 6.38 -9.45 8.54
CA LEU A 60 6.27 -9.91 7.15
C LEU A 60 6.07 -11.41 7.14
N SER A 61 5.17 -11.90 6.30
CA SER A 61 5.09 -13.31 5.93
C SER A 61 6.13 -13.60 4.85
N VAL A 62 6.79 -14.75 4.93
CA VAL A 62 7.85 -15.16 4.00
C VAL A 62 7.43 -16.42 3.26
N TRP A 63 7.52 -16.37 1.93
CA TRP A 63 7.11 -17.44 1.03
C TRP A 63 8.27 -17.88 0.15
N ASN A 64 8.21 -19.12 -0.32
CA ASN A 64 9.23 -19.78 -1.14
C ASN A 64 10.62 -19.89 -0.47
N HIS A 65 10.72 -19.60 0.83
CA HIS A 65 11.93 -19.79 1.62
C HIS A 65 11.84 -21.12 2.39
N PRO A 66 12.91 -21.94 2.44
CA PRO A 66 12.85 -23.29 3.03
C PRO A 66 12.63 -23.33 4.55
N THR A 67 13.17 -22.36 5.30
CA THR A 67 13.20 -22.39 6.77
C THR A 67 12.71 -21.12 7.48
N VAL A 68 12.51 -20.01 6.76
CA VAL A 68 12.09 -18.72 7.30
C VAL A 68 10.69 -18.46 6.77
N PHE A 69 9.73 -18.29 7.66
CA PHE A 69 8.31 -18.12 7.32
C PHE A 69 7.75 -16.77 7.77
N SER A 70 8.47 -16.07 8.65
CA SER A 70 8.05 -14.77 9.17
C SER A 70 9.26 -13.95 9.60
N ILE A 71 9.18 -12.63 9.42
CA ILE A 71 10.17 -11.65 9.88
C ILE A 71 9.45 -10.65 10.79
N PRO A 72 9.73 -10.64 12.11
CA PRO A 72 9.13 -9.68 13.02
C PRO A 72 9.70 -8.28 12.78
N LEU A 73 8.83 -7.27 12.80
CA LEU A 73 9.20 -5.87 12.65
C LEU A 73 8.81 -5.09 13.92
N ASN A 74 9.71 -4.21 14.34
CA ASN A 74 9.48 -3.27 15.44
C ASN A 74 9.09 -1.91 14.88
N LEU A 75 8.18 -1.23 15.58
CA LEU A 75 7.83 0.16 15.27
C LEU A 75 9.04 1.08 15.48
N ILE A 76 9.36 1.89 14.47
CA ILE A 76 10.45 2.88 14.50
C ILE A 76 9.89 4.30 14.63
N SER A 77 8.92 4.65 13.80
CA SER A 77 8.33 6.00 13.81
C SER A 77 6.89 6.01 13.34
N GLN A 78 6.17 7.06 13.76
CA GLN A 78 4.84 7.42 13.29
C GLN A 78 4.82 8.92 13.03
N THR A 79 4.72 9.32 11.76
CA THR A 79 4.86 10.71 11.34
C THR A 79 3.62 11.15 10.57
N ASP A 80 3.04 12.28 10.96
CA ASP A 80 1.99 12.94 10.18
C ASP A 80 2.63 13.57 8.94
N ILE A 81 2.23 13.09 7.76
CA ILE A 81 2.70 13.57 6.45
C ILE A 81 1.59 14.29 5.69
N SER A 82 0.58 14.78 6.41
CA SER A 82 -0.52 15.56 5.83
C SER A 82 0.01 16.81 5.12
N PRO A 83 -0.56 17.19 3.97
CA PRO A 83 -0.14 18.39 3.25
C PRO A 83 -0.42 19.65 4.09
N SER A 84 0.52 20.58 4.07
CA SER A 84 0.31 21.91 4.61
C SER A 84 -0.41 22.79 3.58
N CYS A 85 -1.66 23.17 3.85
CA CYS A 85 -2.32 24.20 3.05
C CYS A 85 -1.74 25.58 3.38
N ASN A 86 -1.73 26.50 2.40
CA ASN A 86 -1.37 27.90 2.62
C ASN A 86 -2.22 28.54 3.73
N SER A 87 -1.78 29.67 4.30
CA SER A 87 -2.25 30.31 5.55
C SER A 87 -3.75 30.69 5.68
N GLY A 88 -4.63 30.20 4.81
CA GLY A 88 -6.09 30.27 4.92
C GLY A 88 -6.82 28.98 4.52
N GLY A 89 -6.11 27.89 4.25
CA GLY A 89 -6.71 26.57 3.96
C GLY A 89 -7.06 25.79 5.24
N PRO A 90 -7.82 24.68 5.12
CA PRO A 90 -8.13 23.83 6.26
C PRO A 90 -6.84 23.25 6.86
N GLY A 91 -6.77 23.16 8.19
CA GLY A 91 -5.70 22.44 8.86
C GLY A 91 -5.88 20.94 8.65
N ILE A 92 -5.15 20.36 7.70
CA ILE A 92 -5.14 18.91 7.46
C ILE A 92 -4.08 18.31 8.36
N SER A 93 -4.51 17.48 9.32
CA SER A 93 -3.61 16.78 10.23
C SER A 93 -4.28 15.54 10.79
N CYS A 94 -3.47 14.57 11.18
CA CYS A 94 -3.91 13.38 11.88
C CYS A 94 -4.54 13.73 13.24
N ALA A 95 -3.98 14.71 13.95
CA ALA A 95 -4.57 15.21 15.19
C ALA A 95 -5.98 15.79 14.94
N GLY A 96 -6.16 16.55 13.86
CA GLY A 96 -7.45 17.09 13.45
C GLY A 96 -8.47 16.02 13.07
N ALA A 97 -8.03 14.97 12.37
CA ALA A 97 -8.86 13.80 12.03
C ALA A 97 -9.31 13.03 13.29
N GLN A 98 -8.36 12.78 14.21
CA GLN A 98 -8.60 12.04 15.45
C GLN A 98 -9.45 12.83 16.47
N ALA A 99 -9.46 14.16 16.38
CA ALA A 99 -10.31 15.01 17.21
C ALA A 99 -11.77 15.07 16.74
N GLN A 100 -12.12 14.54 15.56
CA GLN A 100 -13.49 14.59 15.07
C GLN A 100 -14.42 13.71 15.90
N PRO A 101 -15.63 14.18 16.24
CA PRO A 101 -16.62 13.38 16.97
C PRO A 101 -16.91 12.07 16.24
N GLY A 102 -16.84 10.96 16.97
CA GLY A 102 -17.11 9.61 16.44
C GLY A 102 -15.92 8.92 15.77
N TRP A 103 -14.69 9.44 15.86
CA TRP A 103 -13.48 8.75 15.39
C TRP A 103 -13.41 7.30 15.94
N PRO A 104 -13.00 6.30 15.13
CA PRO A 104 -12.54 6.36 13.73
C PRO A 104 -13.65 6.25 12.68
N LEU A 105 -14.91 6.45 13.06
CA LEU A 105 -16.10 6.40 12.18
C LEU A 105 -16.79 7.76 12.13
N SER A 106 -16.01 8.83 12.16
CA SER A 106 -16.58 10.18 12.18
C SER A 106 -17.38 10.44 10.90
N ALA A 107 -18.55 11.07 11.06
CA ALA A 107 -19.35 11.55 9.93
C ALA A 107 -18.74 12.79 9.24
N SER A 108 -17.69 13.37 9.83
CA SER A 108 -16.99 14.55 9.33
C SER A 108 -15.48 14.29 9.22
N PRO A 109 -15.04 13.36 8.35
CA PRO A 109 -13.61 13.03 8.22
C PRO A 109 -12.80 14.22 7.69
N VAL A 110 -11.53 14.31 8.09
CA VAL A 110 -10.56 15.28 7.59
C VAL A 110 -9.85 14.66 6.38
N ALA A 111 -10.37 14.92 5.18
CA ALA A 111 -9.81 14.38 3.94
C ALA A 111 -8.34 14.79 3.75
N GLY A 112 -7.51 13.84 3.33
CA GLY A 112 -6.09 14.07 3.07
C GLY A 112 -5.19 14.00 4.30
N ALA A 113 -5.73 13.72 5.49
CA ALA A 113 -4.92 13.49 6.68
C ALA A 113 -4.24 12.12 6.58
N VAL A 114 -2.91 12.10 6.48
CA VAL A 114 -2.14 10.87 6.23
C VAL A 114 -1.00 10.73 7.22
N GLN A 115 -0.81 9.51 7.72
CA GLN A 115 0.33 9.13 8.54
C GLN A 115 1.18 8.10 7.83
N GLU A 116 2.49 8.30 7.90
CA GLU A 116 3.50 7.28 7.64
C GLU A 116 3.86 6.58 8.95
N THR A 117 3.90 5.24 8.91
CA THR A 117 4.42 4.42 9.99
C THR A 117 5.58 3.58 9.45
N VAL A 118 6.75 3.68 10.06
CA VAL A 118 7.94 2.91 9.67
C VAL A 118 8.18 1.79 10.67
N PHE A 119 8.33 0.57 10.15
CA PHE A 119 8.71 -0.62 10.91
C PHE A 119 10.03 -1.19 10.39
N GLN A 120 10.81 -1.80 11.28
CA GLN A 120 12.10 -2.39 10.91
C GLN A 120 12.39 -3.68 11.67
N SER A 121 12.99 -4.67 11.00
CA SER A 121 13.44 -5.90 11.63
C SER A 121 14.74 -5.69 12.43
N ALA A 122 15.04 -6.59 13.36
CA ALA A 122 16.43 -6.79 13.74
C ALA A 122 17.22 -7.36 12.54
N PRO A 123 18.56 -7.20 12.49
CA PRO A 123 19.38 -7.91 11.53
C PRO A 123 19.13 -9.42 11.60
N LEU A 124 18.89 -10.05 10.44
CA LEU A 124 18.68 -11.50 10.35
C LEU A 124 19.41 -12.11 9.16
N THR A 125 19.73 -13.40 9.25
CA THR A 125 20.28 -14.16 8.15
C THR A 125 19.17 -14.87 7.37
N LEU A 126 19.30 -14.90 6.05
CA LEU A 126 18.42 -15.67 5.16
C LEU A 126 19.23 -16.80 4.52
N PRO A 127 19.29 -17.99 5.14
CA PRO A 127 20.11 -19.07 4.62
C PRO A 127 19.46 -19.70 3.38
N GLY A 128 20.22 -19.75 2.28
CA GLY A 128 19.80 -20.45 1.07
C GLY A 128 20.01 -19.62 -0.18
N VAL A 129 19.54 -20.16 -1.31
CA VAL A 129 19.56 -19.50 -2.60
C VAL A 129 18.10 -19.25 -2.99
N PRO A 130 17.69 -17.99 -3.26
CA PRO A 130 16.36 -17.72 -3.81
C PRO A 130 16.15 -18.53 -5.10
N SER A 131 14.97 -19.14 -5.24
CA SER A 131 14.63 -19.86 -6.48
C SER A 131 14.34 -18.87 -7.62
N GLY A 132 14.08 -19.36 -8.84
CA GLY A 132 13.61 -18.52 -9.95
C GLY A 132 12.26 -17.83 -9.71
N LEU A 133 11.49 -18.28 -8.71
CA LEU A 133 10.27 -17.61 -8.25
C LEU A 133 10.55 -16.50 -7.21
N GLY A 134 11.80 -16.36 -6.77
CA GLY A 134 12.22 -15.48 -5.68
C GLY A 134 11.73 -15.94 -4.31
N TRP A 135 12.27 -15.32 -3.25
CA TRP A 135 11.65 -15.30 -1.93
C TRP A 135 10.70 -14.12 -1.86
N ILE A 136 9.48 -14.36 -1.40
CA ILE A 136 8.44 -13.33 -1.39
C ILE A 136 8.16 -12.88 0.04
N PHE A 137 8.11 -11.58 0.24
CA PHE A 137 7.79 -10.94 1.51
C PHE A 137 6.46 -10.21 1.36
N THR A 138 5.50 -10.53 2.22
CA THR A 138 4.17 -9.90 2.18
C THR A 138 3.76 -9.34 3.53
N TYR A 139 2.95 -8.29 3.47
CA TYR A 139 2.13 -7.82 4.57
C TYR A 139 0.72 -7.60 4.04
N ASP A 140 -0.28 -8.17 4.69
CA ASP A 140 -1.67 -8.03 4.30
C ASP A 140 -2.57 -7.57 5.46
N ASP A 141 -3.70 -7.00 5.09
CA ASP A 141 -4.78 -6.63 6.01
C ASP A 141 -6.13 -6.76 5.31
N CYS A 142 -7.12 -7.28 6.02
CA CYS A 142 -8.44 -7.65 5.48
C CYS A 142 -9.23 -6.52 4.85
N CYS A 143 -8.92 -5.28 5.24
CA CYS A 143 -9.99 -4.31 5.30
C CYS A 143 -9.56 -3.02 4.63
N ARG A 144 -9.55 -3.00 3.30
CA ARG A 144 -9.21 -1.81 2.51
C ARG A 144 -10.19 -0.65 2.77
N ASN A 145 -9.69 0.56 2.56
CA ASN A 145 -10.51 1.77 2.59
C ASN A 145 -11.61 1.72 1.49
N GLY A 146 -12.88 1.79 1.90
CA GLY A 146 -14.03 1.73 0.99
C GLY A 146 -14.27 2.99 0.16
N SER A 147 -13.56 4.10 0.41
CA SER A 147 -13.72 5.37 -0.31
C SER A 147 -12.98 5.43 -1.67
N ILE A 148 -12.25 4.38 -2.04
CA ILE A 148 -11.49 4.31 -3.29
C ILE A 148 -12.43 4.27 -4.49
N SER A 149 -12.18 5.15 -5.45
CA SER A 149 -13.05 5.46 -6.58
C SER A 149 -12.73 4.67 -7.86
N ASN A 150 -11.49 4.18 -8.03
CA ASN A 150 -11.08 3.42 -9.21
C ASN A 150 -11.16 1.90 -9.04
N LEU A 151 -11.64 1.38 -7.90
CA LEU A 151 -11.82 -0.06 -7.66
C LEU A 151 -13.31 -0.38 -7.55
N GLN A 152 -13.71 -1.54 -8.08
CA GLN A 152 -15.08 -2.02 -7.88
C GLN A 152 -15.25 -2.44 -6.42
N THR A 153 -16.29 -1.95 -5.74
CA THR A 153 -16.62 -2.35 -4.35
C THR A 153 -15.41 -2.39 -3.40
N ALA A 154 -14.58 -1.33 -3.40
CA ALA A 154 -13.26 -1.33 -2.75
C ALA A 154 -13.24 -1.84 -1.30
N GLY A 155 -14.27 -1.52 -0.51
CA GLY A 155 -14.38 -1.94 0.89
C GLY A 155 -14.74 -3.42 1.10
N ALA A 156 -14.91 -4.20 0.03
CA ALA A 156 -15.12 -5.65 0.08
C ALA A 156 -13.81 -6.45 -0.05
N TYR A 157 -12.69 -5.76 -0.29
CA TYR A 157 -11.37 -6.35 -0.50
C TYR A 157 -10.42 -5.94 0.63
N GLY A 158 -9.37 -6.72 0.82
CA GLY A 158 -8.22 -6.38 1.62
C GLY A 158 -7.11 -5.71 0.82
N PHE A 159 -5.91 -5.80 1.38
CA PHE A 159 -4.73 -5.09 0.91
C PHE A 159 -3.51 -5.98 1.12
N THR A 160 -2.66 -6.12 0.11
CA THR A 160 -1.36 -6.79 0.22
C THR A 160 -0.23 -5.92 -0.31
N LEU A 161 0.80 -5.70 0.51
CA LEU A 161 2.14 -5.33 0.08
C LEU A 161 2.94 -6.57 -0.28
N ARG A 162 3.77 -6.43 -1.31
CA ARG A 162 4.64 -7.52 -1.77
C ARG A 162 5.98 -6.99 -2.25
N ALA A 163 7.06 -7.64 -1.82
CA ALA A 163 8.37 -7.53 -2.43
C ALA A 163 8.94 -8.93 -2.73
N ALA A 164 9.78 -9.04 -3.76
CA ALA A 164 10.38 -10.29 -4.19
C ALA A 164 11.90 -10.13 -4.25
N MET A 165 12.63 -11.03 -3.60
CA MET A 165 14.09 -11.11 -3.65
C MET A 165 14.50 -12.26 -4.55
N TYR A 166 15.33 -11.96 -5.55
CA TYR A 166 15.92 -12.94 -6.45
C TYR A 166 17.37 -13.24 -6.05
N SER A 167 17.92 -14.32 -6.60
CA SER A 167 19.29 -14.72 -6.27
C SER A 167 20.29 -13.80 -6.97
N TYR A 168 21.21 -13.20 -6.21
CA TYR A 168 22.38 -12.55 -6.79
C TYR A 168 23.27 -13.59 -7.48
N ASN A 169 23.27 -13.63 -8.82
CA ASN A 169 24.05 -14.57 -9.63
C ASN A 169 23.91 -16.06 -9.23
N GLY A 170 22.72 -16.47 -8.76
CA GLY A 170 22.48 -17.84 -8.30
C GLY A 170 23.23 -18.22 -7.01
N GLN A 171 23.77 -17.23 -6.28
CA GLN A 171 24.54 -17.45 -5.06
C GLN A 171 23.64 -17.52 -3.82
N ASN A 172 24.23 -18.01 -2.73
CA ASN A 172 23.58 -18.01 -1.42
C ASN A 172 23.38 -16.57 -0.95
N ALA A 173 22.32 -16.29 -0.20
CA ALA A 173 22.11 -14.96 0.37
C ALA A 173 23.08 -14.61 1.52
N ASN A 174 23.99 -15.50 1.93
CA ASN A 174 25.11 -15.26 2.86
C ASN A 174 26.43 -15.14 2.07
N PRO A 175 27.27 -14.08 2.23
CA PRO A 175 27.32 -13.03 3.26
C PRO A 175 26.47 -11.77 3.01
N CYS A 176 25.36 -11.91 2.30
CA CYS A 176 24.56 -10.85 1.71
C CYS A 176 25.29 -10.09 0.61
N PHE A 177 24.56 -9.80 -0.45
CA PHE A 177 25.13 -9.30 -1.70
C PHE A 177 24.38 -8.11 -2.25
N ASP A 178 23.08 -8.03 -1.97
CA ASP A 178 22.16 -7.23 -2.75
C ASP A 178 21.07 -6.64 -1.86
N SER A 179 20.86 -5.34 -1.97
CA SER A 179 19.82 -4.61 -1.26
C SER A 179 18.60 -4.46 -2.18
N SER A 180 17.43 -4.12 -1.65
CA SER A 180 16.33 -3.72 -2.54
C SER A 180 16.54 -2.29 -3.01
N PRO A 181 15.89 -1.89 -4.11
CA PRO A 181 15.69 -0.48 -4.41
C PRO A 181 15.06 0.25 -3.23
N LYS A 182 15.46 1.50 -3.01
CA LYS A 182 14.95 2.38 -1.96
C LYS A 182 14.14 3.50 -2.54
N PHE A 183 13.03 3.83 -1.90
CA PHE A 183 12.17 4.95 -2.28
C PHE A 183 12.40 6.13 -1.35
N LEU A 184 12.84 7.26 -1.92
CA LEU A 184 13.23 8.45 -1.17
C LEU A 184 12.12 9.50 -1.09
N GLU A 185 11.19 9.49 -2.03
CA GLU A 185 10.09 10.44 -2.04
C GLU A 185 8.87 9.88 -1.31
N ASN A 186 8.40 10.59 -0.28
CA ASN A 186 7.14 10.26 0.37
C ASN A 186 5.98 10.38 -0.64
N PRO A 187 4.94 9.52 -0.54
CA PRO A 187 3.82 9.60 -1.46
C PRO A 187 3.11 10.94 -1.32
N SER A 188 2.75 11.54 -2.45
CA SER A 188 1.85 12.70 -2.44
C SER A 188 0.43 12.22 -2.20
N SER A 189 -0.10 12.53 -1.01
CA SER A 189 -1.41 12.06 -0.55
C SER A 189 -2.58 12.92 -1.01
N VAL A 190 -2.33 14.17 -1.42
CA VAL A 190 -3.35 15.12 -1.87
C VAL A 190 -2.81 15.97 -3.00
N ILE A 191 -3.59 16.03 -4.08
CA ILE A 191 -3.29 16.81 -5.28
C ILE A 191 -4.45 17.76 -5.58
N CYS A 192 -4.16 18.92 -6.16
CA CYS A 192 -5.18 19.90 -6.54
C CYS A 192 -5.81 19.53 -7.89
N VAL A 193 -7.14 19.55 -7.96
CA VAL A 193 -7.86 19.36 -9.23
C VAL A 193 -7.52 20.48 -10.23
N GLY A 194 -7.34 20.11 -11.49
CA GLY A 194 -7.09 21.02 -12.61
C GLY A 194 -5.66 21.54 -12.73
N TYR A 195 -4.73 21.10 -11.87
CA TYR A 195 -3.31 21.45 -11.97
C TYR A 195 -2.50 20.26 -12.49
N PRO A 196 -1.55 20.47 -13.42
CA PRO A 196 -0.59 19.45 -13.78
C PRO A 196 0.18 18.97 -12.56
N PHE A 197 0.30 17.66 -12.43
CA PHE A 197 0.99 17.03 -11.33
C PHE A 197 2.08 16.10 -11.87
N THR A 198 3.22 16.10 -11.19
CA THR A 198 4.35 15.22 -11.46
C THR A 198 4.85 14.65 -10.15
N TYR A 199 5.13 13.36 -10.14
CA TYR A 199 5.66 12.64 -8.99
C TYR A 199 6.73 11.67 -9.45
N ASN A 200 7.78 11.55 -8.66
CA ASN A 200 8.81 10.54 -8.86
C ASN A 200 9.09 9.91 -7.49
N HIS A 201 9.16 8.58 -7.44
CA HIS A 201 9.53 7.86 -6.22
C HIS A 201 10.97 8.17 -5.77
N ASN A 202 11.78 8.76 -6.67
CA ASN A 202 13.21 8.98 -6.51
C ASN A 202 13.90 7.69 -6.07
N ALA A 203 13.52 6.58 -6.72
CA ALA A 203 14.01 5.28 -6.35
C ALA A 203 15.45 5.11 -6.81
N PHE A 204 16.28 4.46 -6.01
CA PHE A 204 17.64 4.12 -6.37
C PHE A 204 18.02 2.76 -5.80
N ASP A 205 18.94 2.11 -6.47
CA ASP A 205 19.53 0.85 -6.05
C ASP A 205 20.94 1.10 -5.45
N PRO A 206 21.24 0.67 -4.21
CA PRO A 206 22.55 0.90 -3.59
C PRO A 206 23.72 0.26 -4.35
N GLU A 207 23.47 -0.85 -5.04
CA GLU A 207 24.41 -1.59 -5.87
C GLU A 207 24.50 -1.04 -7.31
N LEU A 208 23.69 -0.02 -7.62
CA LEU A 208 23.61 0.70 -8.90
C LEU A 208 23.00 -0.12 -10.04
N ASP A 209 22.15 -1.08 -9.71
CA ASP A 209 21.37 -1.78 -10.72
C ASP A 209 20.37 -0.85 -11.43
N SER A 210 20.07 -1.18 -12.69
CA SER A 210 19.19 -0.36 -13.51
C SER A 210 17.74 -0.57 -13.11
N LEU A 211 17.06 0.50 -12.71
CA LEU A 211 15.66 0.41 -12.34
C LEU A 211 14.72 0.51 -13.55
N SER A 212 13.71 -0.35 -13.57
CA SER A 212 12.59 -0.28 -14.50
C SER A 212 11.27 -0.14 -13.76
N TYR A 213 10.34 0.60 -14.37
CA TYR A 213 9.09 1.02 -13.73
C TYR A 213 7.89 0.66 -14.60
N SER A 214 6.84 0.11 -14.00
CA SER A 214 5.57 -0.11 -14.67
C SER A 214 4.40 0.02 -13.71
N TRP A 215 3.20 0.24 -14.24
CA TRP A 215 2.00 0.04 -13.44
C TRP A 215 1.78 -1.44 -13.14
N ALA A 216 1.09 -1.73 -12.03
CA ALA A 216 0.69 -3.07 -11.63
C ALA A 216 -0.70 -3.10 -11.00
N ASP A 217 -1.22 -4.30 -10.78
CA ASP A 217 -2.52 -4.51 -10.15
C ASP A 217 -2.44 -4.39 -8.62
N PRO A 218 -3.42 -3.73 -7.97
CA PRO A 218 -3.61 -3.85 -6.54
C PRO A 218 -4.08 -5.25 -6.18
N LEU A 219 -3.57 -5.77 -5.08
CA LEU A 219 -3.87 -7.12 -4.59
C LEU A 219 -4.82 -7.08 -3.39
N ASP A 220 -5.66 -8.09 -3.32
CA ASP A 220 -6.54 -8.40 -2.20
C ASP A 220 -5.74 -8.87 -0.97
N ASP A 221 -6.37 -9.06 0.19
CA ASP A 221 -5.80 -9.93 1.22
C ASP A 221 -5.89 -11.39 0.79
N PHE A 222 -5.23 -12.28 1.53
CA PHE A 222 -5.25 -13.71 1.26
C PHE A 222 -5.44 -14.51 2.53
N ASN A 223 -6.08 -15.67 2.44
CA ASN A 223 -6.38 -16.48 3.62
C ASN A 223 -6.38 -17.98 3.29
N PRO A 224 -5.40 -18.80 3.76
CA PRO A 224 -4.20 -18.49 4.55
C PRO A 224 -2.88 -18.61 3.75
N VAL A 225 -2.95 -18.89 2.44
CA VAL A 225 -1.79 -19.28 1.64
C VAL A 225 -1.57 -18.29 0.49
N TYR A 226 -0.36 -17.76 0.42
CA TYR A 226 0.09 -17.04 -0.76
C TYR A 226 0.37 -18.01 -1.92
N ASN A 227 -0.47 -17.93 -2.95
CA ASN A 227 -0.42 -18.73 -4.17
C ASN A 227 -0.84 -17.88 -5.40
N PRO A 228 -0.05 -16.87 -5.78
CA PRO A 228 -0.38 -16.00 -6.90
C PRO A 228 -0.40 -16.78 -8.23
N PRO A 229 -1.28 -16.43 -9.19
CA PRO A 229 -2.24 -15.33 -9.13
C PRO A 229 -3.59 -15.71 -8.46
N LEU A 230 -3.71 -16.92 -7.91
CA LEU A 230 -4.96 -17.42 -7.34
C LEU A 230 -5.29 -16.78 -5.99
N ASP A 231 -4.28 -16.49 -5.17
CA ASP A 231 -4.44 -15.84 -3.86
C ASP A 231 -3.12 -15.16 -3.45
N PRO A 232 -3.07 -13.84 -3.14
CA PRO A 232 -4.14 -12.88 -3.31
C PRO A 232 -4.48 -12.66 -4.78
N ILE A 233 -5.76 -12.45 -5.05
CA ILE A 233 -6.24 -12.06 -6.38
C ILE A 233 -5.91 -10.59 -6.67
N SER A 234 -5.84 -10.24 -7.95
CA SER A 234 -5.89 -8.85 -8.39
C SER A 234 -7.29 -8.27 -8.19
N ILE A 235 -7.38 -7.08 -7.60
CA ILE A 235 -8.65 -6.40 -7.35
C ILE A 235 -9.17 -5.80 -8.65
N PRO A 236 -10.45 -6.05 -9.02
CA PRO A 236 -11.04 -5.48 -10.22
C PRO A 236 -11.18 -3.96 -10.14
N PHE A 237 -10.75 -3.28 -11.20
CA PHE A 237 -10.95 -1.84 -11.37
C PHE A 237 -12.43 -1.52 -11.67
N ALA A 238 -12.87 -0.34 -11.23
CA ALA A 238 -14.16 0.22 -11.61
C ALA A 238 -14.20 0.54 -13.13
N PRO A 239 -15.39 0.58 -13.77
CA PRO A 239 -15.49 0.87 -15.20
C PRO A 239 -14.76 2.15 -15.61
N GLY A 240 -13.96 2.06 -16.67
CA GLY A 240 -13.16 3.17 -17.19
C GLY A 240 -11.79 3.34 -16.53
N TYR A 241 -11.39 2.44 -15.63
CA TYR A 241 -10.04 2.35 -15.07
C TYR A 241 -9.43 0.97 -15.33
N SER A 242 -8.10 0.87 -15.26
CA SER A 242 -7.35 -0.37 -15.36
C SER A 242 -5.97 -0.21 -14.72
N ALA A 243 -5.20 -1.29 -14.56
CA ALA A 243 -3.81 -1.18 -14.07
C ALA A 243 -2.96 -0.23 -14.92
N VAL A 244 -3.10 -0.25 -16.25
CA VAL A 244 -2.34 0.62 -17.16
C VAL A 244 -2.93 2.03 -17.34
N SER A 245 -4.10 2.29 -16.75
CA SER A 245 -4.74 3.61 -16.70
C SER A 245 -5.52 3.75 -15.38
N PRO A 246 -4.82 3.82 -14.23
CA PRO A 246 -5.46 3.72 -12.92
C PRO A 246 -6.05 5.05 -12.45
N LEU A 247 -5.60 6.17 -13.02
CA LEU A 247 -6.03 7.53 -12.67
C LEU A 247 -7.07 8.06 -13.66
N PRO A 248 -7.87 9.08 -13.29
CA PRO A 248 -8.88 9.66 -14.17
C PRO A 248 -8.32 10.09 -15.53
N GLY A 249 -8.95 9.62 -16.59
CA GLY A 249 -8.65 9.99 -17.97
C GLY A 249 -9.83 10.70 -18.63
N VAL A 250 -9.77 10.81 -19.95
CA VAL A 250 -10.78 11.52 -20.77
C VAL A 250 -12.19 10.90 -20.68
N ILE A 251 -12.29 9.64 -20.26
CA ILE A 251 -13.56 8.94 -20.05
C ILE A 251 -14.32 9.56 -18.86
N GLN A 252 -13.62 9.91 -17.79
CA GLN A 252 -14.23 10.50 -16.60
C GLN A 252 -14.49 12.00 -16.75
N ASN A 253 -13.58 12.72 -17.41
CA ASN A 253 -13.74 14.13 -17.75
C ASN A 253 -12.89 14.46 -18.99
N PRO A 254 -13.46 15.04 -20.07
CA PRO A 254 -12.71 15.39 -21.28
C PRO A 254 -11.52 16.33 -21.07
N ALA A 255 -11.48 17.08 -19.96
CA ALA A 255 -10.37 17.96 -19.61
C ALA A 255 -9.20 17.23 -18.94
N ASN A 256 -9.36 15.97 -18.53
CA ASN A 256 -8.29 15.18 -17.91
C ASN A 256 -7.17 14.90 -18.92
N VAL A 257 -5.93 14.95 -18.45
CA VAL A 257 -4.76 14.38 -19.13
C VAL A 257 -4.44 13.06 -18.42
N PRO A 258 -4.62 11.90 -19.10
CA PRO A 258 -4.39 10.59 -18.50
C PRO A 258 -2.97 10.44 -17.96
N ALA A 259 -2.82 9.62 -16.92
CA ALA A 259 -1.52 9.38 -16.32
C ALA A 259 -0.59 8.57 -17.22
N THR A 260 0.66 9.02 -17.24
CA THR A 260 1.77 8.30 -17.88
C THR A 260 2.84 8.02 -16.84
N ILE A 261 3.60 6.94 -17.04
CA ILE A 261 4.78 6.60 -16.25
C ILE A 261 5.97 6.43 -17.20
N ASN A 262 7.10 7.05 -16.86
CA ASN A 262 8.35 6.84 -17.58
C ASN A 262 9.01 5.54 -17.07
N ALA A 263 9.15 4.55 -17.95
CA ALA A 263 9.66 3.24 -17.59
C ALA A 263 11.13 3.22 -17.13
N ALA A 264 11.92 4.27 -17.38
CA ALA A 264 13.31 4.37 -16.97
C ALA A 264 13.52 5.26 -15.74
N THR A 265 12.65 6.24 -15.49
CA THR A 265 12.83 7.20 -14.39
C THR A 265 11.79 7.07 -13.29
N GLY A 266 10.69 6.34 -13.52
CA GLY A 266 9.57 6.26 -12.59
C GLY A 266 8.73 7.53 -12.49
N GLU A 267 9.02 8.56 -13.30
CA GLU A 267 8.26 9.80 -13.30
C GLU A 267 6.82 9.55 -13.78
N ILE A 268 5.85 9.90 -12.93
CA ILE A 268 4.44 9.88 -13.21
C ILE A 268 3.96 11.30 -13.48
N SER A 269 3.21 11.52 -14.57
CA SER A 269 2.62 12.82 -14.89
C SER A 269 1.16 12.69 -15.32
N PHE A 270 0.30 13.61 -14.86
CA PHE A 270 -1.12 13.69 -15.21
C PHE A 270 -1.74 15.03 -14.82
N THR A 271 -2.96 15.29 -15.30
CA THR A 271 -3.82 16.39 -14.84
C THR A 271 -5.23 15.86 -14.65
N SER A 272 -5.78 15.95 -13.44
CA SER A 272 -7.14 15.49 -13.15
C SER A 272 -8.07 16.64 -12.76
N PHE A 273 -9.21 16.75 -13.42
CA PHE A 273 -10.37 17.56 -13.06
C PHE A 273 -11.45 16.72 -12.36
N THR A 274 -11.18 15.43 -12.13
CA THR A 274 -12.08 14.50 -11.43
C THR A 274 -11.62 14.35 -9.97
N GLN A 275 -12.49 14.72 -9.04
CA GLN A 275 -12.25 14.55 -7.60
C GLN A 275 -12.53 13.10 -7.18
N GLY A 276 -11.69 12.55 -6.30
CA GLY A 276 -11.87 11.21 -5.74
C GLY A 276 -10.58 10.67 -5.10
N ASN A 277 -10.67 9.47 -4.55
CA ASN A 277 -9.51 8.73 -4.02
C ASN A 277 -9.15 7.64 -5.03
N PHE A 278 -7.92 7.65 -5.53
CA PHE A 278 -7.49 6.74 -6.57
C PHE A 278 -6.26 5.97 -6.11
N VAL A 279 -6.34 4.63 -6.12
CA VAL A 279 -5.19 3.78 -5.81
C VAL A 279 -4.37 3.53 -7.05
N THR A 280 -3.05 3.57 -6.91
CA THR A 280 -2.12 3.14 -7.94
C THR A 280 -1.13 2.15 -7.34
N VAL A 281 -0.57 1.27 -8.19
CA VAL A 281 0.54 0.40 -7.81
C VAL A 281 1.61 0.56 -8.87
N VAL A 282 2.82 0.87 -8.42
CA VAL A 282 4.00 0.95 -9.26
C VAL A 282 4.89 -0.23 -8.92
N LYS A 283 5.21 -1.04 -9.93
CA LYS A 283 6.22 -2.08 -9.85
C LYS A 283 7.57 -1.47 -10.19
N VAL A 284 8.55 -1.72 -9.34
CA VAL A 284 9.95 -1.32 -9.53
C VAL A 284 10.81 -2.56 -9.48
N GLU A 285 11.64 -2.75 -10.51
CA GLU A 285 12.54 -3.89 -10.67
C GLU A 285 13.96 -3.38 -10.92
N ALA A 286 14.93 -4.02 -10.26
CA ALA A 286 16.36 -3.87 -10.49
C ALA A 286 16.87 -5.03 -11.37
#